data_AF-A0A0U3N1I8-F1
#
_entry.id   AF-A0A0U3N1I8-F1
#
_cell.length_a   1.000
_cell.length_b   1.000
_cell.length_c   1.000
_cell.angle_alpha   90.00
_cell.angle_beta   90.00
_cell.angle_gamma   90.00
#
_symmetry.space_group_name_H-M   'P 1'
#
loop_
_entity.id
_entity.type
_entity.pdbx_description
1 polymer ?
#
loop_
_entity_poly.entity_id
_entity_poly.type
_entity_poly.pdbx_seq_one_letter_code
_entity_poly.pdbx_strand_id
1 'polypeptide(L)'
;MRPPSFLPLPRLPSLMARLRRCGLIPRGLDGIVLADAGVGRQGGAAGRGTAVMPLAVFMPLTAVTAVTAITMTLTALPVHAQDKSTTIGGIYTCVTQDGRKLTSDRPIPECASREQRLLNTDGSTRRMVPPAMSPEEQAAAEARKRQLDNEKALQQDAIRRDRNLLQRYKDEAAHQRAREAALDDIRKAMQLSEQRLKDLSAERKPLMEETEFYKGKRLPFKLQHQLDTNEAAAAAQRESIENQRAEIVRLNRIFDDELARLRRMWAGQPPGMPDKPVATKVAPTVPPSGPASR
;
A
#
# COMPACT_ATOMS: atom_id res chain seq x y z
N MET A 1 58.16 -1.08 12.32
CA MET A 1 57.02 -0.63 11.49
C MET A 1 55.73 -1.03 12.20
N ARG A 2 54.94 -0.06 12.70
CA ARG A 2 53.62 -0.27 13.32
C ARG A 2 52.52 -0.04 12.27
N PRO A 3 51.41 -0.78 12.26
CA PRO A 3 50.28 -0.50 11.38
C PRO A 3 49.53 0.76 11.85
N PRO A 4 48.87 1.52 10.94
CA PRO A 4 48.19 2.75 11.31
C PRO A 4 46.89 2.45 12.08
N SER A 5 46.71 3.21 13.16
CA SER A 5 45.53 3.19 14.03
C SER A 5 44.34 3.85 13.31
N PHE A 6 43.24 3.11 13.17
CA PHE A 6 41.96 3.67 12.71
C PHE A 6 41.32 4.48 13.84
N LEU A 7 41.16 5.79 13.62
CA LEU A 7 40.31 6.65 14.45
C LEU A 7 38.83 6.40 14.13
N PRO A 8 37.94 6.34 15.13
CA PRO A 8 36.50 6.18 14.88
C PRO A 8 35.90 7.50 14.40
N LEU A 9 35.14 7.44 13.30
CA LEU A 9 34.34 8.56 12.80
C LEU A 9 33.21 8.91 13.80
N PRO A 10 32.86 10.21 13.98
CA PRO A 10 31.77 10.60 14.85
C PRO A 10 30.41 10.15 14.28
N ARG A 11 29.59 9.51 15.11
CA ARG A 11 28.20 9.16 14.77
C ARG A 11 27.37 10.43 14.63
N LEU A 12 26.92 10.72 13.41
CA LEU A 12 25.93 11.76 13.14
C LEU A 12 24.60 11.41 13.83
N PRO A 13 23.99 12.32 14.61
CA PRO A 13 22.66 12.08 15.16
C PRO A 13 21.61 12.04 14.05
N SER A 14 20.65 11.13 14.18
CA SER A 14 19.56 10.93 13.21
C SER A 14 18.77 12.22 12.95
N LEU A 15 18.26 12.36 11.73
CA LEU A 15 17.46 13.52 11.28
C LEU A 15 16.32 13.86 12.26
N MET A 16 15.74 12.85 12.90
CA MET A 16 14.67 12.98 13.91
C MET A 16 15.14 13.69 15.18
N ALA A 17 16.40 13.53 15.60
CA ALA A 17 16.96 14.24 16.74
C ALA A 17 17.23 15.73 16.44
N ARG A 18 17.54 16.07 15.17
CA ARG A 18 17.65 17.48 14.73
C ARG A 18 16.28 18.15 14.68
N LEU A 19 15.24 17.46 14.22
CA LEU A 19 13.88 18.00 14.14
C LEU A 19 13.27 18.29 15.53
N ARG A 20 13.54 17.46 16.54
CA ARG A 20 13.10 17.71 17.93
C ARG A 20 13.77 18.93 18.57
N ARG A 21 15.00 19.27 18.17
CA ARG A 21 15.77 20.39 18.74
C ARG A 21 15.40 21.74 18.12
N CYS A 22 14.78 21.74 16.94
CA CYS A 22 14.27 22.97 16.28
C CYS A 22 12.85 23.38 16.67
N GLY A 23 12.19 22.68 17.61
CA GLY A 23 10.88 23.12 18.13
C GLY A 23 9.69 23.00 17.17
N LEU A 24 9.84 22.30 16.03
CA LEU A 24 8.76 22.08 15.05
C LEU A 24 7.82 20.90 15.38
N ILE A 25 7.93 20.30 16.57
CA ILE A 25 7.06 19.21 17.03
C ILE A 25 6.53 19.54 18.43
N PRO A 26 5.21 19.76 18.63
CA PRO A 26 4.64 19.94 19.95
C PRO A 26 4.84 18.67 20.80
N ARG A 27 5.24 18.84 22.07
CA ARG A 27 5.35 17.73 23.03
C ARG A 27 3.94 17.31 23.45
N GLY A 28 3.57 16.08 23.12
CA GLY A 28 2.37 15.42 23.64
C GLY A 28 1.37 15.10 22.55
N LEU A 29 1.56 13.95 21.89
CA LEU A 29 0.56 13.20 21.15
C LEU A 29 1.18 11.82 20.86
N ASP A 30 1.45 11.06 21.92
CA ASP A 30 1.63 9.62 21.80
C ASP A 30 0.22 9.00 21.86
N GLY A 31 -0.24 8.49 20.72
CA GLY A 31 -1.38 7.58 20.65
C GLY A 31 -2.75 8.20 20.33
N ILE A 32 -2.97 8.58 19.05
CA ILE A 32 -4.32 8.55 18.46
C ILE A 32 -4.21 7.96 17.06
N VAL A 33 -4.89 6.82 16.88
CA VAL A 33 -5.05 6.07 15.63
C VAL A 33 -5.86 6.91 14.64
N LEU A 34 -5.33 7.06 13.43
CA LEU A 34 -6.00 7.70 12.29
C LEU A 34 -7.23 6.87 11.90
N ALA A 35 -8.42 7.45 12.08
CA ALA A 35 -9.65 6.96 11.45
C ALA A 35 -9.96 7.86 10.24
N ASP A 36 -10.21 7.21 9.11
CA ASP A 36 -10.58 7.80 7.82
C ASP A 36 -11.72 8.81 7.92
N ALA A 37 -11.50 10.02 7.38
CA ALA A 37 -12.54 11.00 7.10
C ALA A 37 -12.63 11.20 5.58
N GLY A 38 -13.64 10.59 4.99
CA GLY A 38 -14.00 10.77 3.58
C GLY A 38 -14.40 12.21 3.28
N VAL A 39 -13.79 12.78 2.24
CA VAL A 39 -14.11 14.10 1.70
C VAL A 39 -15.40 14.01 0.87
N GLY A 40 -16.51 14.42 1.47
CA GLY A 40 -17.79 14.66 0.81
C GLY A 40 -17.83 16.05 0.18
N ARG A 41 -17.99 16.07 -1.15
CA ARG A 41 -18.19 17.25 -2.02
C ARG A 41 -19.63 17.75 -1.90
N GLN A 42 -19.85 19.02 -1.51
CA GLN A 42 -21.10 19.73 -1.79
C GLN A 42 -20.83 21.19 -2.16
N GLY A 43 -21.34 21.57 -3.33
CA GLY A 43 -21.29 22.91 -3.88
C GLY A 43 -22.42 23.78 -3.34
N GLY A 44 -22.20 25.10 -3.35
CA GLY A 44 -23.20 26.10 -3.03
C GLY A 44 -24.01 26.54 -4.24
N ALA A 45 -25.26 26.91 -4.01
CA ALA A 45 -26.02 27.88 -4.81
C ALA A 45 -27.06 28.57 -3.94
N ALA A 46 -27.24 29.86 -4.18
CA ALA A 46 -27.97 30.81 -3.36
C ALA A 46 -29.41 31.08 -3.87
N GLY A 47 -30.33 31.37 -2.94
CA GLY A 47 -31.15 32.60 -2.98
C GLY A 47 -32.56 32.60 -3.62
N ARG A 48 -33.53 33.09 -2.80
CA ARG A 48 -34.83 33.75 -3.11
C ARG A 48 -35.94 32.80 -3.62
N GLY A 49 -37.16 32.71 -3.09
CA GLY A 49 -37.99 33.64 -2.32
C GLY A 49 -39.19 34.07 -3.18
N THR A 50 -40.37 33.44 -3.00
CA THR A 50 -41.73 34.04 -2.97
C THR A 50 -42.83 32.95 -2.95
N ALA A 51 -43.91 33.30 -2.23
CA ALA A 51 -45.15 32.61 -1.90
C ALA A 51 -45.87 31.77 -2.99
N VAL A 52 -46.66 30.78 -2.55
CA VAL A 52 -48.15 30.72 -2.62
C VAL A 52 -48.62 29.33 -2.16
N MET A 53 -49.38 29.27 -1.06
CA MET A 53 -50.29 28.16 -0.64
C MET A 53 -51.60 28.22 -1.48
N PRO A 54 -52.58 27.29 -1.45
CA PRO A 54 -52.83 26.16 -0.52
C PRO A 54 -53.33 24.84 -1.19
N LEU A 55 -53.39 23.73 -0.43
CA LEU A 55 -54.61 22.92 -0.18
C LEU A 55 -54.28 21.68 0.63
N ALA A 56 -55.10 21.46 1.65
CA ALA A 56 -54.93 20.51 2.75
C ALA A 56 -55.57 19.15 2.45
N VAL A 57 -54.92 18.07 2.89
CA VAL A 57 -55.51 16.78 3.28
C VAL A 57 -54.61 16.22 4.41
N PHE A 58 -55.02 16.28 5.68
CA PHE A 58 -55.52 15.16 6.51
C PHE A 58 -54.64 13.89 6.38
N MET A 59 -54.03 13.23 7.39
CA MET A 59 -54.33 13.02 8.82
C MET A 59 -53.13 12.19 9.41
N PRO A 60 -53.12 11.60 10.63
CA PRO A 60 -52.43 12.15 11.80
C PRO A 60 -51.32 11.28 12.44
N LEU A 61 -50.62 11.98 13.32
CA LEU A 61 -49.79 11.61 14.47
C LEU A 61 -50.41 10.52 15.38
N THR A 62 -49.61 9.51 15.78
CA THR A 62 -49.73 8.89 17.11
C THR A 62 -48.33 8.72 17.71
N ALA A 63 -48.24 9.08 18.97
CA ALA A 63 -47.07 8.99 19.83
C ALA A 63 -47.36 7.99 20.96
N VAL A 64 -46.31 7.71 21.74
CA VAL A 64 -46.34 7.42 23.19
C VAL A 64 -45.98 5.98 23.64
N THR A 65 -44.86 5.96 24.38
CA THR A 65 -44.45 5.16 25.57
C THR A 65 -43.84 3.75 25.49
N ALA A 66 -42.73 3.68 26.21
CA ALA A 66 -41.99 2.55 26.75
C ALA A 66 -42.72 1.79 27.87
N VAL A 67 -42.30 0.54 28.15
CA VAL A 67 -41.81 0.01 29.46
C VAL A 67 -41.93 -1.54 29.56
N THR A 68 -40.76 -2.19 29.70
CA THR A 68 -40.36 -3.44 30.40
C THR A 68 -41.05 -4.81 30.23
N ALA A 69 -40.25 -5.84 29.94
CA ALA A 69 -40.08 -7.09 30.74
C ALA A 69 -38.94 -7.95 30.13
N ILE A 70 -37.76 -8.01 30.76
CA ILE A 70 -37.23 -9.17 31.53
C ILE A 70 -37.33 -10.51 30.81
N THR A 71 -36.21 -10.96 30.23
CA THR A 71 -35.75 -12.35 30.37
C THR A 71 -34.23 -12.39 30.60
N MET A 72 -33.87 -12.72 31.84
CA MET A 72 -32.59 -13.32 32.22
C MET A 72 -32.34 -14.58 31.39
N THR A 73 -31.10 -14.79 30.96
CA THR A 73 -30.33 -16.06 31.05
C THR A 73 -28.95 -15.82 30.43
N LEU A 74 -27.95 -15.58 31.26
CA LEU A 74 -27.01 -16.56 31.81
C LEU A 74 -25.78 -16.74 30.91
N THR A 75 -24.69 -16.20 31.43
CA THR A 75 -23.30 -16.27 30.97
C THR A 75 -22.85 -17.70 30.66
N ALA A 76 -22.32 -17.92 29.45
CA ALA A 76 -21.46 -19.07 29.16
C ALA A 76 -20.00 -18.57 29.06
N LEU A 77 -19.20 -18.90 30.08
CA LEU A 77 -17.74 -18.85 30.05
C LEU A 77 -17.23 -19.76 28.91
N PRO A 78 -16.17 -19.39 28.16
CA PRO A 78 -15.51 -20.33 27.28
C PRO A 78 -14.80 -21.38 28.15
N VAL A 79 -15.43 -22.55 28.28
CA VAL A 79 -14.76 -23.78 28.70
C VAL A 79 -13.58 -23.97 27.76
N HIS A 80 -12.37 -23.89 28.32
CA HIS A 80 -11.19 -24.40 27.63
C HIS A 80 -11.43 -25.89 27.45
N ALA A 81 -11.74 -26.30 26.22
CA ALA A 81 -11.72 -27.70 25.85
C ALA A 81 -10.30 -28.20 26.13
N GLN A 82 -10.17 -29.03 27.17
CA GLN A 82 -9.02 -29.91 27.27
C GLN A 82 -9.08 -30.80 26.04
N ASP A 83 -8.19 -30.56 25.09
CA ASP A 83 -7.83 -31.55 24.09
C ASP A 83 -7.35 -32.78 24.84
N LYS A 84 -8.30 -33.68 25.14
CA LYS A 84 -7.98 -35.08 25.39
C LYS A 84 -7.41 -35.56 24.08
N SER A 85 -6.09 -35.48 23.95
CA SER A 85 -5.34 -36.22 22.95
C SER A 85 -5.82 -37.65 23.05
N THR A 86 -6.69 -38.08 22.14
CA THR A 86 -7.05 -39.47 21.98
C THR A 86 -5.74 -40.19 21.71
N THR A 87 -5.17 -40.77 22.76
CA THR A 87 -3.97 -41.59 22.68
C THR A 87 -4.36 -42.76 21.80
N ILE A 88 -4.00 -42.67 20.51
CA ILE A 88 -3.97 -43.82 19.64
C ILE A 88 -2.94 -44.75 20.30
N GLY A 89 -3.42 -45.74 21.05
CA GLY A 89 -2.61 -46.66 21.83
C GLY A 89 -1.58 -47.33 20.92
N GLY A 90 -0.31 -47.17 21.26
CA GLY A 90 0.81 -47.80 20.58
C GLY A 90 2.07 -47.60 21.41
N ILE A 91 2.86 -48.65 21.52
CA ILE A 91 4.07 -48.67 22.35
C ILE A 91 5.24 -48.23 21.47
N TYR A 92 5.93 -47.14 21.83
CA TYR A 92 7.13 -46.66 21.15
C TYR A 92 8.34 -47.45 21.65
N THR A 93 9.14 -47.98 20.74
CA THR A 93 10.38 -48.70 21.05
C THR A 93 11.55 -48.16 20.25
N CYS A 94 12.69 -47.96 20.90
CA CYS A 94 13.92 -47.53 20.24
C CYS A 94 15.15 -48.11 20.93
N VAL A 95 16.31 -47.99 20.28
CA VAL A 95 17.62 -48.39 20.83
C VAL A 95 18.48 -47.14 20.99
N THR A 96 18.94 -46.87 22.21
CA THR A 96 19.81 -45.72 22.52
C THR A 96 21.21 -45.92 21.94
N GLN A 97 22.05 -44.88 22.01
CA GLN A 97 23.43 -44.97 21.51
C GLN A 97 24.24 -46.03 22.26
N ASP A 98 23.92 -46.25 23.53
CA ASP A 98 24.55 -47.22 24.42
C ASP A 98 24.02 -48.66 24.23
N GLY A 99 23.14 -48.89 23.26
CA GLY A 99 22.57 -50.21 22.97
C GLY A 99 21.38 -50.62 23.85
N ARG A 100 20.90 -49.76 24.76
CA ARG A 100 19.75 -50.05 25.63
C ARG A 100 18.44 -49.89 24.87
N LYS A 101 17.53 -50.86 25.03
CA LYS A 101 16.16 -50.78 24.50
C LYS A 101 15.29 -49.93 25.44
N LEU A 102 14.69 -48.87 24.91
CA LEU A 102 13.71 -48.07 25.61
C LEU A 102 12.33 -48.32 25.02
N THR A 103 11.35 -48.46 25.92
CA THR A 103 9.96 -48.75 25.60
C THR A 103 9.10 -47.77 26.38
N SER A 104 8.18 -47.07 25.71
CA SER A 104 7.27 -46.14 26.38
C SER A 104 5.95 -46.03 25.62
N ASP A 105 4.86 -45.81 26.35
CA ASP A 105 3.54 -45.52 25.76
C ASP A 105 3.47 -44.10 25.17
N ARG A 106 4.56 -43.32 25.28
CA ARG A 106 4.71 -41.95 24.76
C ARG A 106 5.98 -41.86 23.90
N PRO A 107 6.07 -40.89 22.96
CA PRO A 107 7.30 -40.68 22.18
C PRO A 107 8.53 -40.49 23.09
N ILE A 108 9.62 -41.19 22.78
CA ILE A 108 10.81 -41.23 23.64
C ILE A 108 11.75 -40.07 23.24
N PRO A 109 11.95 -39.05 24.09
CA PRO A 109 12.75 -37.87 23.72
C PRO A 109 14.23 -38.19 23.53
N GLU A 110 14.78 -39.15 24.28
CA GLU A 110 16.18 -39.62 24.14
C GLU A 110 16.46 -40.24 22.76
N CYS A 111 15.42 -40.72 22.08
CA CYS A 111 15.49 -41.31 20.75
C CYS A 111 14.93 -40.38 19.67
N ALA A 112 14.74 -39.07 19.94
CA ALA A 112 14.20 -38.14 18.96
C ALA A 112 15.09 -38.02 17.71
N SER A 113 16.40 -38.23 17.84
CA SER A 113 17.36 -38.20 16.73
C SER A 113 17.49 -39.53 15.97
N ARG A 114 16.65 -40.54 16.27
CA ARG A 114 16.70 -41.88 15.69
C ARG A 114 15.31 -42.39 15.33
N GLU A 115 15.25 -43.43 14.52
CA GLU A 115 13.99 -44.09 14.18
C GLU A 115 13.40 -44.81 15.40
N GLN A 116 12.11 -44.60 15.64
CA GLN A 116 11.37 -45.30 16.70
C GLN A 116 10.32 -46.22 16.07
N ARG A 117 10.19 -47.44 16.58
CA ARG A 117 9.14 -48.38 16.18
C ARG A 117 7.91 -48.15 17.02
N LEU A 118 6.82 -47.74 16.37
CA LEU A 118 5.49 -47.76 16.97
C LEU A 118 4.93 -49.17 16.82
N LEU A 119 4.70 -49.85 17.94
CA LEU A 119 4.15 -51.20 18.00
C LEU A 119 2.63 -51.16 18.24
N ASN A 120 1.92 -52.15 17.68
CA ASN A 120 0.53 -52.44 18.04
C ASN A 120 0.46 -53.10 19.44
N THR A 121 -0.75 -53.22 19.97
CA THR A 121 -1.02 -53.98 21.21
C THR A 121 -0.53 -55.43 21.12
N ASP A 122 -0.54 -56.00 19.92
CA ASP A 122 -0.11 -57.38 19.66
C ASP A 122 1.41 -57.51 19.45
N GLY A 123 2.18 -56.44 19.70
CA GLY A 123 3.65 -56.41 19.57
C GLY A 123 4.18 -56.33 18.13
N SER A 124 3.32 -56.43 17.12
CA SER A 124 3.69 -56.22 15.72
C SER A 124 4.04 -54.75 15.44
N THR A 125 4.99 -54.49 14.53
CA THR A 125 5.37 -53.11 14.17
C THR A 125 4.28 -52.46 13.33
N ARG A 126 3.65 -51.41 13.87
CA ARG A 126 2.63 -50.62 13.19
C ARG A 126 3.25 -49.63 12.21
N ARG A 127 4.27 -48.89 12.66
CA ARG A 127 4.90 -47.82 11.88
C ARG A 127 6.30 -47.52 12.39
N MET A 128 7.23 -47.20 11.49
CA MET A 128 8.51 -46.58 11.83
C MET A 128 8.32 -45.05 11.88
N VAL A 129 8.64 -44.43 13.01
CA VAL A 129 8.64 -42.98 13.21
C VAL A 129 10.03 -42.48 12.83
N PRO A 130 10.16 -41.61 11.82
CA PRO A 130 11.44 -41.06 11.42
C PRO A 130 12.01 -40.15 12.52
N PRO A 131 13.34 -39.92 12.54
CA PRO A 131 13.96 -38.93 13.42
C PRO A 131 13.26 -37.57 13.30
N ALA A 132 13.13 -36.87 14.43
CA ALA A 132 12.70 -35.49 14.43
C ALA A 132 13.75 -34.66 13.67
N MET A 133 13.31 -33.92 12.65
CA MET A 133 14.17 -32.94 11.95
C MET A 133 14.80 -32.01 12.98
N SER A 134 16.08 -31.66 12.80
CA SER A 134 16.74 -30.68 13.68
C SER A 134 15.98 -29.34 13.63
N PRO A 135 16.04 -28.49 14.68
CA PRO A 135 15.36 -27.20 14.65
C PRO A 135 15.81 -26.33 13.46
N GLU A 136 17.06 -26.45 13.02
CA GLU A 136 17.58 -25.77 11.83
C GLU A 136 17.00 -26.35 10.52
N GLU A 137 16.88 -27.68 10.42
CA GLU A 137 16.26 -28.34 9.27
C GLU A 137 14.76 -28.03 9.16
N GLN A 138 14.06 -27.98 10.30
CA GLN A 138 12.66 -27.55 10.37
C GLN A 138 12.50 -26.12 9.87
N ALA A 139 13.34 -25.20 10.37
CA ALA A 139 13.33 -23.80 9.93
C ALA A 139 13.62 -23.68 8.41
N ALA A 140 14.57 -24.44 7.88
CA ALA A 140 14.88 -24.45 6.46
C ALA A 140 13.74 -25.04 5.61
N ALA A 141 13.08 -26.10 6.09
CA ALA A 141 11.92 -26.69 5.42
C ALA A 141 10.71 -25.73 5.41
N GLU A 142 10.45 -25.04 6.51
CA GLU A 142 9.43 -23.99 6.59
C GLU A 142 9.76 -22.82 5.66
N ALA A 143 11.01 -22.37 5.61
CA ALA A 143 11.44 -21.30 4.71
C ALA A 143 11.20 -21.67 3.23
N ARG A 144 11.58 -22.89 2.83
CA ARG A 144 11.30 -23.41 1.47
C ARG A 144 9.80 -23.50 1.20
N LYS A 145 9.01 -23.99 2.16
CA LYS A 145 7.55 -24.05 2.02
C LYS A 145 6.95 -22.66 1.84
N ARG A 146 7.36 -21.69 2.65
CA ARG A 146 6.93 -20.28 2.52
C ARG A 146 7.29 -19.69 1.16
N GLN A 147 8.48 -19.97 0.64
CA GLN A 147 8.88 -19.55 -0.71
C GLN A 147 7.97 -20.13 -1.79
N LEU A 148 7.74 -21.45 -1.77
CA LEU A 148 6.86 -22.13 -2.74
C LEU A 148 5.40 -21.62 -2.65
N ASP A 149 4.91 -21.37 -1.44
CA ASP A 149 3.55 -20.86 -1.23
C ASP A 149 3.45 -19.41 -1.74
N ASN A 150 4.47 -18.57 -1.52
CA ASN A 150 4.55 -17.22 -2.08
C ASN A 150 4.58 -17.23 -3.61
N GLU A 151 5.38 -18.11 -4.23
CA GLU A 151 5.46 -18.24 -5.69
C GLU A 151 4.11 -18.64 -6.29
N LYS A 152 3.41 -19.61 -5.67
CA LYS A 152 2.06 -20.00 -6.08
C LYS A 152 1.06 -18.86 -5.93
N ALA A 153 1.12 -18.12 -4.82
CA ALA A 153 0.25 -16.96 -4.60
C ALA A 153 0.48 -15.88 -5.66
N LEU A 154 1.75 -15.55 -5.96
CA LEU A 154 2.12 -14.61 -7.01
C LEU A 154 1.62 -15.04 -8.40
N GLN A 155 1.71 -16.34 -8.72
CA GLN A 155 1.19 -16.88 -9.97
C GLN A 155 -0.34 -16.77 -10.05
N GLN A 156 -1.06 -17.16 -8.99
CA GLN A 156 -2.52 -17.05 -8.94
C GLN A 156 -2.99 -15.59 -9.05
N ASP A 157 -2.29 -14.67 -8.40
CA ASP A 157 -2.58 -13.25 -8.50
C ASP A 157 -2.31 -12.71 -9.91
N ALA A 158 -1.24 -13.17 -10.59
CA ALA A 158 -0.97 -12.84 -11.98
C ALA A 158 -2.10 -13.32 -12.91
N ILE A 159 -2.56 -14.57 -12.75
CA ILE A 159 -3.71 -15.11 -13.49
C ILE A 159 -4.97 -14.26 -13.24
N ARG A 160 -5.23 -13.87 -11.99
CA ARG A 160 -6.40 -13.07 -11.62
C ARG A 160 -6.36 -11.69 -12.28
N ARG A 161 -5.20 -11.02 -12.24
CA ARG A 161 -5.00 -9.71 -12.89
C ARG A 161 -5.20 -9.79 -14.40
N ASP A 162 -4.61 -10.79 -15.05
CA ASP A 162 -4.74 -10.99 -16.49
C ASP A 162 -6.18 -11.27 -16.94
N ARG A 163 -6.91 -12.11 -16.20
CA ARG A 163 -8.33 -12.36 -16.47
C ARG A 163 -9.16 -11.09 -16.34
N ASN A 164 -8.87 -10.27 -15.32
CA ASN A 164 -9.55 -8.98 -15.15
C ASN A 164 -9.25 -8.02 -16.31
N LEU A 165 -7.99 -7.97 -16.79
CA LEU A 165 -7.62 -7.17 -17.96
C LEU A 165 -8.39 -7.60 -19.21
N LEU A 166 -8.44 -8.90 -19.52
CA LEU A 166 -9.18 -9.42 -20.68
C LEU A 166 -10.70 -9.18 -20.57
N GLN A 167 -11.25 -9.23 -19.36
CA GLN A 167 -12.66 -8.95 -19.14
C GLN A 167 -12.99 -7.47 -19.38
N ARG A 168 -12.12 -6.56 -18.93
CA ARG A 168 -12.29 -5.11 -19.08
C ARG A 168 -12.03 -4.65 -20.51
N TYR A 169 -11.05 -5.27 -21.18
CA TYR A 169 -10.59 -4.87 -22.51
C TYR A 169 -10.65 -6.05 -23.46
N LYS A 170 -11.72 -6.08 -24.26
CA LYS A 170 -11.95 -7.12 -25.27
C LYS A 170 -11.05 -6.93 -26.50
N ASP A 171 -10.71 -5.68 -26.82
CA ASP A 171 -9.91 -5.30 -27.98
C ASP A 171 -9.10 -4.02 -27.69
N GLU A 172 -8.20 -3.68 -28.61
CA GLU A 172 -7.33 -2.50 -28.51
C GLU A 172 -8.13 -1.18 -28.51
N ALA A 173 -9.27 -1.13 -29.22
CA ALA A 173 -10.12 0.06 -29.28
C ALA A 173 -10.81 0.35 -27.94
N ALA A 174 -11.24 -0.67 -27.20
CA ALA A 174 -11.79 -0.54 -25.86
C ALA A 174 -10.72 -0.05 -24.87
N HIS A 175 -9.49 -0.56 -24.98
CA HIS A 175 -8.35 -0.09 -24.20
C HIS A 175 -8.02 1.38 -24.51
N GLN A 176 -7.95 1.77 -25.80
CA GLN A 176 -7.67 3.15 -26.19
C GLN A 176 -8.74 4.13 -25.70
N ARG A 177 -10.02 3.76 -25.78
CA ARG A 177 -11.11 4.59 -25.22
C ARG A 177 -10.97 4.80 -23.72
N ALA A 178 -10.56 3.77 -22.98
CA ALA A 178 -10.32 3.90 -21.54
C ALA A 178 -9.09 4.78 -21.23
N ARG A 179 -8.03 4.72 -22.06
CA ARG A 179 -6.90 5.64 -21.96
C ARG A 179 -7.33 7.08 -22.15
N GLU A 180 -8.07 7.38 -23.22
CA GLU A 180 -8.52 8.75 -23.47
C GLU A 180 -9.45 9.26 -22.37
N ALA A 181 -10.38 8.41 -21.88
CA ALA A 181 -11.26 8.76 -20.77
C ALA A 181 -10.47 9.06 -19.49
N ALA A 182 -9.42 8.30 -19.18
CA ALA A 182 -8.59 8.53 -18.01
C ALA A 182 -7.72 9.80 -18.13
N LEU A 183 -7.28 10.15 -19.35
CA LEU A 183 -6.50 11.37 -19.61
C LEU A 183 -7.37 12.64 -19.61
N ASP A 184 -8.67 12.52 -19.90
CA ASP A 184 -9.58 13.65 -20.05
C ASP A 184 -9.67 14.51 -18.77
N ASP A 185 -9.81 13.88 -17.60
CA ASP A 185 -9.89 14.59 -16.32
C ASP A 185 -8.61 15.39 -16.02
N ILE A 186 -7.44 14.82 -16.32
CA ILE A 186 -6.14 15.49 -16.11
C ILE A 186 -5.99 16.66 -17.09
N ARG A 187 -6.37 16.48 -18.35
CA ARG A 187 -6.34 17.54 -19.37
C ARG A 187 -7.27 18.70 -18.99
N LYS A 188 -8.48 18.41 -18.50
CA LYS A 188 -9.42 19.41 -17.99
C LYS A 188 -8.85 20.18 -16.79
N ALA A 189 -8.23 19.48 -15.85
CA ALA A 189 -7.57 20.12 -14.71
C ALA A 189 -6.43 21.06 -15.16
N MET A 190 -5.66 20.66 -16.18
CA MET A 190 -4.61 21.49 -16.76
C MET A 190 -5.16 22.72 -17.48
N GLN A 191 -6.23 22.57 -18.26
CA GLN A 191 -6.92 23.70 -18.89
C GLN A 191 -7.43 24.71 -17.86
N LEU A 192 -7.96 24.23 -16.72
CA LEU A 192 -8.41 25.10 -15.64
C LEU A 192 -7.24 25.87 -14.99
N SER A 193 -6.11 25.21 -14.73
CA SER A 193 -4.90 25.86 -14.22
C SER A 193 -4.33 26.88 -15.21
N GLU A 194 -4.35 26.58 -16.51
CA GLU A 194 -3.95 27.51 -17.58
C GLU A 194 -4.86 28.73 -17.66
N GLN A 195 -6.18 28.54 -17.52
CA GLN A 195 -7.14 29.64 -17.43
C GLN A 195 -6.84 30.52 -16.22
N ARG A 196 -6.59 29.92 -15.04
CA ARG A 196 -6.23 30.69 -13.84
C ARG A 196 -4.93 31.47 -14.01
N LEU A 197 -3.94 30.94 -14.73
CA LEU A 197 -2.72 31.68 -15.06
C LEU A 197 -3.00 32.90 -15.94
N LYS A 198 -3.91 32.78 -16.91
CA LYS A 198 -4.35 33.92 -17.73
C LYS A 198 -5.00 35.00 -16.87
N ASP A 199 -5.89 34.60 -15.96
CA ASP A 199 -6.55 35.53 -15.04
C ASP A 199 -5.54 36.24 -14.13
N LEU A 200 -4.63 35.48 -13.51
CA LEU A 200 -3.55 36.05 -12.67
C LEU A 200 -2.66 37.00 -13.47
N SER A 201 -2.37 36.69 -14.74
CA SER A 201 -1.60 37.59 -15.61
C SER A 201 -2.36 38.89 -15.92
N ALA A 202 -3.69 38.83 -16.05
CA ALA A 202 -4.53 40.00 -16.25
C ALA A 202 -4.63 40.85 -14.98
N GLU A 203 -4.79 40.21 -13.81
CA GLU A 203 -4.75 40.85 -12.49
C GLU A 203 -3.41 41.57 -12.24
N ARG A 204 -2.30 41.01 -12.75
CA ARG A 204 -0.95 41.59 -12.57
C ARG A 204 -0.73 42.87 -13.36
N LYS A 205 -1.35 43.04 -14.53
CA LYS A 205 -1.13 44.21 -15.41
C LYS A 205 -1.34 45.56 -14.71
N PRO A 206 -2.49 45.85 -14.08
CA PRO A 206 -2.70 47.13 -13.40
C PRO A 206 -1.73 47.34 -12.21
N LEU A 207 -1.32 46.27 -11.51
CA LEU A 207 -0.31 46.36 -10.44
C LEU A 207 1.06 46.77 -10.99
N MET A 208 1.41 46.29 -12.19
CA MET A 208 2.65 46.69 -12.87
C MET A 208 2.57 48.13 -13.36
N GLU A 209 1.42 48.58 -13.85
CA GLU A 209 1.18 49.98 -14.24
C GLU A 209 1.34 50.92 -13.03
N GLU A 210 0.75 50.57 -11.87
CA GLU A 210 0.96 51.33 -10.62
C GLU A 210 2.43 51.36 -10.19
N THR A 211 3.17 50.28 -10.44
CA THR A 211 4.61 50.22 -10.13
C THR A 211 5.41 51.25 -10.93
N GLU A 212 4.98 51.59 -12.14
CA GLU A 212 5.67 52.58 -12.97
C GLU A 212 5.71 53.98 -12.32
N PHE A 213 4.69 54.32 -11.53
CA PHE A 213 4.64 55.57 -10.76
C PHE A 213 5.74 55.66 -9.69
N TYR A 214 6.23 54.52 -9.22
CA TYR A 214 7.25 54.41 -8.17
C TYR A 214 8.64 54.06 -8.71
N LYS A 215 8.90 54.19 -10.02
CA LYS A 215 10.24 53.99 -10.60
C LYS A 215 11.29 54.85 -9.88
N GLY A 216 12.34 54.20 -9.34
CA GLY A 216 13.41 54.84 -8.57
C GLY A 216 13.05 55.22 -7.12
N LYS A 217 11.82 54.92 -6.66
CA LYS A 217 11.35 55.10 -5.27
C LYS A 217 11.04 53.75 -4.64
N ARG A 218 10.85 53.73 -3.32
CA ARG A 218 10.35 52.54 -2.62
C ARG A 218 8.87 52.33 -2.95
N LEU A 219 8.51 51.09 -3.31
CA LEU A 219 7.11 50.71 -3.52
C LEU A 219 6.34 50.75 -2.19
N PRO A 220 5.05 51.14 -2.19
CA PRO A 220 4.18 50.97 -1.04
C PRO A 220 4.04 49.50 -0.66
N PHE A 221 4.04 49.20 0.64
CA PHE A 221 3.95 47.83 1.17
C PHE A 221 2.75 47.04 0.62
N LYS A 222 1.60 47.71 0.48
CA LYS A 222 0.38 47.10 -0.07
C LYS A 222 0.58 46.60 -1.51
N LEU A 223 1.17 47.43 -2.38
CA LEU A 223 1.40 47.09 -3.79
C LEU A 223 2.41 45.95 -3.92
N GLN A 224 3.48 46.00 -3.13
CA GLN A 224 4.47 44.92 -3.08
C GLN A 224 3.81 43.59 -2.67
N HIS A 225 3.02 43.60 -1.60
CA HIS A 225 2.31 42.41 -1.14
C HIS A 225 1.33 41.85 -2.19
N GLN A 226 0.61 42.71 -2.92
CA GLN A 226 -0.28 42.28 -4.00
C GLN A 226 0.48 41.61 -5.15
N LEU A 227 1.63 42.15 -5.56
CA LEU A 227 2.48 41.53 -6.56
C LEU A 227 3.02 40.16 -6.09
N ASP A 228 3.49 40.10 -4.84
CA ASP A 228 4.03 38.87 -4.26
C ASP A 228 2.97 37.77 -4.14
N THR A 229 1.74 38.11 -3.73
CA THR A 229 0.62 37.17 -3.65
C THR A 229 0.18 36.66 -5.03
N ASN A 230 0.14 37.54 -6.04
CA ASN A 230 -0.17 37.14 -7.41
C ASN A 230 0.92 36.21 -7.98
N GLU A 231 2.20 36.52 -7.76
CA GLU A 231 3.30 35.66 -8.21
C GLU A 231 3.29 34.31 -7.51
N ALA A 232 3.06 34.29 -6.19
CA ALA A 232 2.95 33.04 -5.43
C ALA A 232 1.78 32.17 -5.95
N ALA A 233 0.63 32.77 -6.23
CA ALA A 233 -0.51 32.07 -6.83
C ALA A 233 -0.17 31.54 -8.24
N ALA A 234 0.53 32.33 -9.07
CA ALA A 234 0.94 31.92 -10.40
C ALA A 234 1.96 30.77 -10.35
N ALA A 235 2.94 30.84 -9.45
CA ALA A 235 3.91 29.76 -9.23
C ALA A 235 3.21 28.44 -8.84
N ALA A 236 2.23 28.49 -7.94
CA ALA A 236 1.46 27.31 -7.54
C ALA A 236 0.65 26.70 -8.70
N GLN A 237 0.09 27.53 -9.60
CA GLN A 237 -0.59 27.02 -10.79
C GLN A 237 0.38 26.38 -11.79
N ARG A 238 1.57 26.95 -12.00
CA ARG A 238 2.61 26.37 -12.85
C ARG A 238 3.07 25.01 -12.32
N GLU A 239 3.31 24.91 -11.01
CA GLU A 239 3.66 23.63 -10.37
C GLU A 239 2.56 22.59 -10.54
N SER A 240 1.29 22.98 -10.39
CA SER A 240 0.16 22.09 -10.62
C SER A 240 0.12 21.54 -12.06
N ILE A 241 0.43 22.39 -13.05
CA ILE A 241 0.53 21.99 -14.46
C ILE A 241 1.67 20.98 -14.67
N GLU A 242 2.85 21.22 -14.10
CA GLU A 242 3.96 20.27 -14.22
C GLU A 242 3.64 18.92 -13.57
N ASN A 243 2.95 18.92 -12.42
CA ASN A 243 2.48 17.71 -11.77
C ASN A 243 1.47 16.95 -12.65
N GLN A 244 0.53 17.65 -13.28
CA GLN A 244 -0.44 17.05 -14.23
C GLN A 244 0.26 16.50 -15.48
N ARG A 245 1.29 17.17 -16.00
CA ARG A 245 2.10 16.66 -17.12
C ARG A 245 2.86 15.39 -16.76
N ALA A 246 3.49 15.35 -15.59
CA ALA A 246 4.15 14.16 -15.08
C ALA A 246 3.15 13.00 -14.93
N GLU A 247 1.93 13.30 -14.46
CA GLU A 247 0.86 12.31 -14.33
C GLU A 247 0.40 11.77 -15.69
N ILE A 248 0.28 12.61 -16.72
CA ILE A 248 -0.01 12.17 -18.10
C ILE A 248 1.06 11.18 -18.59
N VAL A 249 2.34 11.47 -18.35
CA VAL A 249 3.44 10.58 -18.75
C VAL A 249 3.37 9.26 -17.99
N ARG A 250 3.15 9.30 -16.67
CA ARG A 250 3.02 8.11 -15.83
C ARG A 250 1.84 7.24 -16.27
N LEU A 251 0.68 7.86 -16.53
CA LEU A 251 -0.54 7.15 -16.91
C LEU A 251 -0.39 6.52 -18.30
N ASN A 252 0.17 7.24 -19.27
CA ASN A 252 0.46 6.68 -20.59
C ASN A 252 1.35 5.44 -20.51
N ARG A 253 2.43 5.50 -19.71
CA ARG A 253 3.31 4.35 -19.50
C ARG A 253 2.55 3.14 -18.96
N ILE A 254 1.66 3.34 -17.97
CA ILE A 254 0.85 2.25 -17.42
C ILE A 254 -0.02 1.62 -18.51
N PHE A 255 -0.70 2.43 -19.32
CA PHE A 255 -1.51 1.93 -20.43
C PHE A 255 -0.66 1.30 -21.55
N ASP A 256 0.58 1.75 -21.78
CA ASP A 256 1.48 1.13 -22.75
C ASP A 256 1.93 -0.27 -22.30
N ASP A 257 2.32 -0.40 -21.03
CA ASP A 257 2.69 -1.67 -20.41
C ASP A 257 1.50 -2.64 -20.39
N GLU A 258 0.31 -2.14 -20.06
CA GLU A 258 -0.95 -2.91 -20.10
C GLU A 258 -1.29 -3.38 -21.51
N LEU A 259 -1.20 -2.50 -22.51
CA LEU A 259 -1.46 -2.84 -23.91
C LEU A 259 -0.48 -3.91 -24.42
N ALA A 260 0.80 -3.82 -24.05
CA ALA A 260 1.80 -4.81 -24.41
C ALA A 260 1.47 -6.20 -23.83
N ARG A 261 0.93 -6.26 -22.60
CA ARG A 261 0.44 -7.50 -21.99
C ARG A 261 -0.83 -8.01 -22.67
N LEU A 262 -1.81 -7.15 -22.92
CA LEU A 262 -3.07 -7.49 -23.60
C LEU A 262 -2.84 -8.05 -25.00
N ARG A 263 -1.98 -7.42 -25.82
CA ARG A 263 -1.68 -7.86 -27.18
C ARG A 263 -1.18 -9.31 -27.23
N ARG A 264 -0.38 -9.73 -26.25
CA ARG A 264 0.09 -11.12 -26.14
C ARG A 264 -1.05 -12.08 -25.79
N MET A 265 -1.94 -11.70 -24.89
CA MET A 265 -3.08 -12.53 -24.51
C MET A 265 -4.11 -12.64 -25.63
N TRP A 266 -4.38 -11.56 -26.38
CA TRP A 266 -5.20 -11.61 -27.58
C TRP A 266 -4.57 -12.43 -28.71
N ALA A 267 -3.23 -12.50 -28.76
CA ALA A 267 -2.50 -13.40 -29.64
C ALA A 267 -2.46 -14.87 -29.16
N GLY A 268 -3.14 -15.21 -28.06
CA GLY A 268 -3.30 -16.58 -27.57
C GLY A 268 -2.39 -16.99 -26.40
N GLN A 269 -1.60 -16.08 -25.83
CA GLN A 269 -0.82 -16.38 -24.62
C GLN A 269 -1.75 -16.63 -23.42
N PRO A 270 -1.55 -17.70 -22.63
CA PRO A 270 -2.39 -17.97 -21.47
C PRO A 270 -2.17 -16.92 -20.35
N PRO A 271 -3.23 -16.56 -19.60
CA PRO A 271 -3.13 -15.71 -18.41
C PRO A 271 -2.13 -16.24 -17.37
N GLY A 272 -1.41 -15.33 -16.71
CA GLY A 272 -0.45 -15.62 -15.65
C GLY A 272 0.92 -16.10 -16.14
N MET A 273 1.11 -16.26 -17.44
CA MET A 273 2.42 -16.53 -18.00
C MET A 273 3.29 -15.26 -17.89
N PRO A 274 4.51 -15.35 -17.32
CA PRO A 274 5.37 -14.19 -17.20
C PRO A 274 5.71 -13.63 -18.57
N ASP A 275 5.90 -12.32 -18.60
CA ASP A 275 6.39 -11.64 -19.78
C ASP A 275 7.77 -12.20 -20.13
N LYS A 276 7.91 -12.85 -21.28
CA LYS A 276 9.24 -13.04 -21.86
C LYS A 276 9.85 -11.64 -21.97
N PRO A 277 11.06 -11.40 -21.44
CA PRO A 277 11.68 -10.10 -21.60
C PRO A 277 11.78 -9.84 -23.09
N VAL A 278 11.07 -8.81 -23.56
CA VAL A 278 11.43 -8.20 -24.83
C VAL A 278 12.87 -7.78 -24.62
N ALA A 279 13.77 -8.24 -25.48
CA ALA A 279 15.16 -7.84 -25.46
C ALA A 279 15.24 -6.35 -25.81
N THR A 280 14.86 -5.50 -24.87
CA THR A 280 15.13 -4.08 -24.91
C THR A 280 16.65 -3.99 -24.80
N LYS A 281 17.31 -3.66 -25.91
CA LYS A 281 18.71 -3.26 -25.88
C LYS A 281 18.82 -2.14 -24.86
N VAL A 282 19.25 -2.48 -23.65
CA VAL A 282 19.70 -1.50 -22.68
C VAL A 282 20.94 -0.88 -23.31
N ALA A 283 20.79 0.33 -23.84
CA ALA A 283 21.94 1.11 -24.27
C ALA A 283 22.89 1.22 -23.06
N PRO A 284 24.19 0.96 -23.22
CA PRO A 284 25.12 1.05 -22.11
C PRO A 284 25.08 2.47 -21.55
N THR A 285 24.73 2.57 -20.27
CA THR A 285 24.83 3.80 -19.48
C THR A 285 26.28 4.27 -19.51
N VAL A 286 26.53 5.37 -20.20
CA VAL A 286 27.80 6.09 -20.16
C VAL A 286 28.02 6.56 -18.71
N PRO A 287 29.13 6.19 -18.04
CA PRO A 287 29.41 6.67 -16.70
C PRO A 287 29.63 8.19 -16.72
N PRO A 288 29.25 8.92 -15.66
CA PRO A 288 29.42 10.37 -15.61
C PRO A 288 30.92 10.73 -15.67
N SER A 289 31.30 11.54 -16.64
CA SER A 289 32.63 12.16 -16.70
C SER A 289 32.81 13.05 -15.47
N GLY A 290 33.82 12.73 -14.66
CA GLY A 290 34.23 13.52 -13.50
C GLY A 290 34.65 14.95 -13.89
N PRO A 291 34.63 15.90 -12.95
CA PRO A 291 34.91 17.30 -13.24
C PRO A 291 36.37 17.48 -13.68
N ALA A 292 36.55 18.11 -14.84
CA ALA A 292 37.84 18.57 -15.32
C ALA A 292 38.38 19.65 -14.36
N SER A 293 39.49 19.33 -13.68
CA SER A 293 40.27 20.28 -12.91
C SER A 293 40.82 21.37 -13.82
N ARG A 294 40.63 22.63 -13.43
CA ARG A 294 41.28 23.82 -14.02
C ARG A 294 42.60 24.09 -13.32
#